data_AF-A0A1G9AYJ8-F1
#
_entry.id   AF-A0A1G9AYJ8-F1
#
_cell.length_a   1.000
_cell.length_b   1.000
_cell.length_c   1.000
_cell.angle_alpha   90.00
_cell.angle_beta   90.00
_cell.angle_gamma   90.00
#
_symmetry.space_group_name_H-M   'P 1'
#
loop_
_entity.id
_entity.type
_entity.pdbx_description
1 polymer ?
#
loop_
_entity_poly.entity_id
_entity_poly.type
_entity_poly.pdbx_seq_one_letter_code
_entity_poly.pdbx_strand_id
1 'polypeptide(L)' 'MPLDYTNSVPLYIQLKDRIEEKVLHGTYTGKVPSERELMDEYYISRSTVRQAFDALTREGRLSKNREKELLSL' A
#
# COMPACT_ATOMS: atom_id res chain seq x y z
N MET A 1 11.46 2.15 3.31
CA MET A 1 12.32 2.86 2.33
C MET A 1 11.45 3.89 1.63
N PRO A 2 11.93 5.13 1.38
CA PRO A 2 11.11 6.18 0.79
C PRO A 2 10.65 5.83 -0.63
N LEU A 3 9.57 6.48 -1.08
CA LEU A 3 9.18 6.48 -2.49
C LEU A 3 10.09 7.44 -3.26
N ASP A 4 10.31 7.14 -4.52
CA ASP A 4 11.08 7.98 -5.43
C ASP A 4 10.12 8.78 -6.32
N TYR A 5 10.15 10.10 -6.14
CA TYR A 5 9.29 11.05 -6.83
C TYR A 5 9.82 11.50 -8.18
N THR A 6 11.04 11.09 -8.53
CA THR A 6 11.77 11.60 -9.69
C THR A 6 11.86 10.59 -10.83
N ASN A 7 11.62 9.32 -10.54
CA ASN A 7 11.59 8.28 -11.56
C ASN A 7 10.22 8.19 -12.27
N SER A 8 10.18 7.41 -13.35
CA SER A 8 8.99 7.22 -14.18
C SER A 8 7.98 6.21 -13.61
N VAL A 9 8.28 5.54 -12.50
CA VAL A 9 7.38 4.56 -11.88
C VAL A 9 6.31 5.31 -11.08
N PRO A 10 5.02 5.11 -11.36
CA PRO A 10 3.96 5.78 -10.62
C PRO A 10 4.03 5.51 -9.11
N LEU A 11 3.83 6.55 -8.30
CA LEU A 11 3.91 6.46 -6.83
C LEU A 11 2.98 5.41 -6.22
N TYR A 12 1.80 5.17 -6.82
CA TYR A 12 0.89 4.15 -6.32
C TYR A 12 1.43 2.73 -6.52
N ILE A 13 2.20 2.48 -7.59
CA ILE A 13 2.89 1.20 -7.82
C ILE A 13 4.00 1.05 -6.79
N GLN A 14 4.80 2.08 -6.59
CA GLN A 14 5.85 2.04 -5.58
C GLN A 14 5.28 1.78 -4.18
N LEU A 15 4.20 2.46 -3.80
CA LEU A 15 3.53 2.22 -2.52
C LEU A 15 2.98 0.79 -2.42
N LYS A 16 2.40 0.25 -3.50
CA LYS A 16 1.92 -1.14 -3.58
C LYS A 16 3.04 -2.10 -3.20
N ASP A 17 4.18 -1.97 -3.88
CA ASP A 17 5.34 -2.83 -3.68
C ASP A 17 5.90 -2.69 -2.26
N ARG A 18 5.92 -1.46 -1.70
CA ARG A 18 6.32 -1.24 -0.29
C ARG A 18 5.40 -1.92 0.71
N ILE A 19 4.10 -1.92 0.46
CA ILE A 19 3.14 -2.61 1.32
C ILE A 19 3.41 -4.12 1.25
N GLU A 20 3.58 -4.68 0.05
CA GLU A 20 3.88 -6.11 -0.13
C GLU A 20 5.20 -6.50 0.56
N GLU A 21 6.27 -5.72 0.40
CA GLU A 21 7.54 -5.92 1.10
C GLU A 21 7.34 -5.93 2.63
N LYS A 22 6.62 -4.94 3.18
CA LYS A 22 6.36 -4.87 4.62
C LYS A 22 5.52 -6.04 5.13
N VAL A 23 4.65 -6.61 4.31
CA VAL A 23 3.91 -7.85 4.64
C VAL A 23 4.84 -9.05 4.65
N LEU A 24 5.65 -9.23 3.60
CA LEU A 24 6.60 -10.32 3.47
C LEU A 24 7.64 -10.34 4.61
N HIS A 25 8.07 -9.16 5.05
CA HIS A 25 8.98 -9.02 6.19
C HIS A 25 8.29 -9.08 7.56
N GLY A 26 6.97 -9.31 7.62
CA GLY A 26 6.21 -9.40 8.87
C GLY A 26 6.08 -8.08 9.61
N THR A 27 6.33 -6.94 8.96
CA THR A 27 6.07 -5.61 9.53
C THR A 27 4.58 -5.31 9.59
N TYR A 28 3.84 -5.69 8.54
CA TYR A 28 2.38 -5.62 8.51
C TYR A 28 1.78 -7.01 8.69
N THR A 29 1.22 -7.27 9.87
CA THR A 29 0.65 -8.57 10.22
C THR A 29 -0.87 -8.47 10.31
N GLY A 30 -1.56 -9.01 9.32
CA GLY A 30 -3.03 -9.02 9.25
C GLY A 30 -3.67 -7.66 8.99
N LYS A 31 -2.94 -6.54 9.21
CA LYS A 31 -3.41 -5.19 8.89
C LYS A 31 -2.36 -4.28 8.28
N VAL A 32 -2.81 -3.47 7.33
CA VAL A 32 -2.05 -2.34 6.78
C VAL A 32 -2.46 -1.02 7.45
N PRO A 33 -1.59 0.01 7.45
CA PRO A 33 -1.95 1.33 7.97
C PRO A 33 -3.12 1.95 7.20
N SER A 34 -3.82 2.88 7.84
CA SER A 34 -4.88 3.66 7.21
C SER A 34 -4.36 4.55 6.09
N GLU A 35 -5.27 5.01 5.23
CA GLU A 35 -4.92 5.97 4.18
C GLU A 35 -4.20 7.19 4.74
N ARG A 36 -4.68 7.73 5.87
CA ARG A 36 -4.08 8.90 6.52
C ARG A 36 -2.66 8.62 6.98
N GLU A 37 -2.43 7.47 7.63
CA GLU A 37 -1.09 7.08 8.08
C GLU A 37 -0.12 6.92 6.90
N LEU A 38 -0.57 6.34 5.78
CA LEU A 38 0.26 6.21 4.57
C LEU A 38 0.50 7.55 3.86
N MET A 39 -0.49 8.45 3.86
CA MET A 39 -0.31 9.81 3.36
C MET A 39 0.75 10.55 4.18
N ASP A 40 0.67 10.45 5.50
CA ASP A 40 1.60 11.12 6.43
C ASP A 40 3.00 10.49 6.37
N GLU A 41 3.10 9.15 6.28
CA GLU A 41 4.38 8.43 6.20
C GLU A 41 5.13 8.70 4.90
N TYR A 42 4.41 8.64 3.77
CA TYR A 42 5.02 8.71 2.46
C TYR A 42 4.95 10.08 1.82
N TYR A 43 4.18 11.03 2.37
CA TYR A 43 3.93 12.38 1.81
C TYR A 43 3.23 12.37 0.45
N ILE A 44 2.27 11.46 0.27
CA ILE A 44 1.49 11.30 -0.96
C ILE A 44 0.03 11.67 -0.77
N SER A 45 -0.65 11.90 -1.90
CA SER A 45 -2.08 12.19 -1.89
C SER A 45 -2.92 10.96 -1.52
N ARG A 46 -4.12 11.21 -0.98
CA ARG A 46 -5.12 10.18 -0.70
C ARG A 46 -5.46 9.34 -1.94
N SER A 47 -5.57 9.97 -3.11
CA SER A 47 -5.91 9.27 -4.35
C SER A 47 -4.79 8.33 -4.80
N THR A 48 -3.53 8.66 -4.51
CA THR A 48 -2.38 7.76 -4.73
C THR A 48 -2.47 6.53 -3.82
N VAL A 49 -2.80 6.71 -2.54
CA VAL A 49 -2.98 5.60 -1.61
C VAL A 49 -4.13 4.68 -2.05
N ARG A 50 -5.27 5.25 -2.42
CA ARG A 50 -6.42 4.50 -2.92
C ARG A 50 -6.09 3.68 -4.16
N GLN A 51 -5.35 4.24 -5.11
CA GLN A 51 -4.90 3.50 -6.29
C GLN A 51 -4.01 2.31 -5.93
N ALA A 52 -3.14 2.44 -4.92
CA ALA A 52 -2.33 1.32 -4.43
C ALA A 52 -3.21 0.23 -3.78
N PHE A 53 -4.17 0.63 -2.94
CA PHE A 53 -5.12 -0.30 -2.33
C PHE A 53 -6.02 -0.99 -3.35
N ASP A 54 -6.50 -0.26 -4.36
CA ASP A 54 -7.29 -0.82 -5.46
C ASP A 54 -6.49 -1.84 -6.27
N ALA A 55 -5.19 -1.58 -6.50
CA ALA A 55 -4.28 -2.51 -7.16
C ALA A 55 -4.10 -3.80 -6.34
N LEU A 56 -3.76 -3.70 -5.05
CA LEU A 56 -3.62 -4.84 -4.14
C LEU A 56 -4.92 -5.64 -4.03
N THR A 57 -6.06 -4.95 -3.99
CA THR A 57 -7.38 -5.56 -3.93
C THR A 57 -7.69 -6.35 -5.19
N ARG A 58 -7.39 -5.79 -6.36
CA ARG A 58 -7.58 -6.45 -7.65
C ARG A 58 -6.67 -7.67 -7.79
N GLU A 59 -5.48 -7.63 -7.20
CA GLU A 59 -4.52 -8.74 -7.13
C GLU A 59 -4.87 -9.78 -6.05
N GLY A 60 -5.96 -9.59 -5.29
CA GLY A 60 -6.37 -10.50 -4.24
C GLY A 60 -5.45 -10.49 -3.01
N ARG A 61 -4.70 -9.41 -2.79
CA ARG A 61 -3.79 -9.22 -1.65
C ARG A 61 -4.41 -8.43 -0.51
N LEU A 62 -5.41 -7.60 -0.80
CA LEU A 62 -6.20 -6.87 0.20
C LEU A 62 -7.70 -7.17 0.05
N SER A 63 -8.41 -7.20 1.19
CA SER A 63 -9.86 -7.37 1.21
C SER A 63 -10.61 -6.06 0.94
N LYS A 64 -11.68 -6.09 0.13
CA LYS A 64 -12.55 -4.92 -0.13
C LYS A 64 -13.38 -4.48 1.08
N ASN A 65 -13.80 -5.43 1.92
CA ASN A 65 -14.78 -5.17 2.96
C ASN A 65 -14.15 -4.54 4.21
N ARG A 66 -12.83 -4.64 4.33
CA ARG A 66 -11.99 -3.97 5.32
C ARG A 66 -10.72 -3.56 4.59
N GLU A 67 -10.57 -2.27 4.29
CA GLU A 67 -9.40 -1.63 3.64
C GLU A 67 -8.06 -1.81 4.42
N LYS A 68 -8.01 -2.79 5.31
CA LYS A 68 -6.97 -3.03 6.30
C LYS A 68 -6.74 -4.51 6.53
N GLU A 69 -7.31 -5.45 5.76
CA GLU A 69 -7.12 -6.88 6.03
C GLU A 69 -6.41 -7.55 4.85
N LEU A 70 -5.27 -8.16 5.13
CA LEU A 70 -4.45 -8.88 4.15
C LEU A 70 -5.03 -10.27 3.94
N LEU A 71 -5.11 -10.68 2.68
CA LEU A 71 -5.41 -12.07 2.34
C LEU A 71 -4.11 -12.86 2.44
N SER A 72 -4.17 -14.08 3.01
CA SER A 72 -3.00 -14.95 3.16
C SER A 72 -2.32 -15.14 1.80
N LEU A 73 -1.05 -14.71 1.70
CA LEU A 73 -0.19 -14.92 0.54
C LEU A 73 0.17 -16.40 0.37
#